data_AF-A0A925KN19-F1
#
_entry.id   AF-A0A925KN19-F1
#
_cell.length_a   1.000
_cell.length_b   1.000
_cell.length_c   1.000
_cell.angle_alpha   90.00
_cell.angle_beta   90.00
_cell.angle_gamma   90.00
#
_symmetry.space_group_name_H-M   'P 1'
#
loop_
_entity.id
_entity.type
_entity.pdbx_description
1 polymer ?
#
loop_
_entity_poly.entity_id
_entity_poly.type
_entity_poly.pdbx_seq_one_letter_code
_entity_poly.pdbx_strand_id
1 'polypeptide(L)'
;MDRTLKNLLAAVLLATLTACAATQRAPTTPARPATAKTPGVNLSGYPPSFRDGYADGCNAAKSGRSTRDEARFKSDPQFAQGWRDGFGICGR
;
A
#
# COMPACT_ATOMS: atom_id res chain seq x y z
N MET A 1 -38.60 -15.33 30.42
CA MET A 1 -37.99 -14.59 29.29
C MET A 1 -38.11 -13.11 29.60
N ASP A 2 -37.15 -12.68 30.40
CA ASP A 2 -37.25 -11.54 31.30
C ASP A 2 -36.95 -10.25 30.56
N ARG A 3 -37.79 -9.25 30.77
CA ARG A 3 -37.74 -7.92 30.12
C ARG A 3 -36.38 -7.24 30.32
N THR A 4 -35.72 -7.56 31.42
CA THR A 4 -34.37 -7.17 31.80
C THR A 4 -33.30 -7.68 30.83
N LEU A 5 -33.46 -8.91 30.31
CA LEU A 5 -32.54 -9.50 29.33
C LEU A 5 -32.67 -8.80 27.96
N LYS A 6 -33.89 -8.41 27.56
CA LYS A 6 -34.13 -7.59 26.35
C LYS A 6 -33.51 -6.20 26.45
N ASN A 7 -33.62 -5.55 27.61
CA ASN A 7 -33.06 -4.21 27.80
C ASN A 7 -31.53 -4.23 27.85
N LEU A 8 -30.93 -5.27 28.43
CA LEU A 8 -29.47 -5.49 28.40
C LEU A 8 -28.96 -5.78 26.98
N LEU A 9 -29.67 -6.64 26.22
CA LEU A 9 -29.32 -6.90 24.82
C LEU A 9 -29.43 -5.65 23.94
N ALA A 10 -30.48 -4.84 24.14
CA ALA A 10 -30.66 -3.58 23.41
C ALA A 10 -29.54 -2.56 23.71
N ALA A 11 -29.12 -2.46 24.98
CA ALA A 11 -28.03 -1.56 25.37
C ALA A 11 -26.66 -1.98 24.80
N VAL A 12 -26.40 -3.29 24.66
CA VAL A 12 -25.15 -3.82 24.08
C VAL A 12 -25.11 -3.64 22.55
N LEU A 13 -26.27 -3.68 21.88
CA LEU A 13 -26.38 -3.52 20.42
C LEU A 13 -26.16 -2.08 19.91
N LEU A 14 -26.24 -1.06 20.78
CA LEU A 14 -26.10 0.35 20.40
C LEU A 14 -24.66 0.90 20.44
N ALA A 15 -23.66 0.08 20.79
CA ALA A 15 -22.30 0.55 21.07
C ALA A 15 -21.26 0.35 19.93
N THR A 16 -21.63 -0.09 18.72
CA THR A 16 -20.65 -0.60 17.74
C THR A 16 -20.35 0.29 16.51
N LEU A 17 -20.81 1.54 16.43
CA LEU A 17 -20.73 2.31 15.17
C LEU A 17 -19.77 3.49 15.11
N THR A 18 -18.84 3.66 16.04
CA THR A 18 -17.95 4.83 16.02
C THR A 18 -16.49 4.49 16.25
N ALA A 19 -15.77 4.17 15.16
CA ALA A 19 -14.36 4.54 14.95
C ALA A 19 -13.82 4.01 13.61
N CYS A 20 -14.38 4.44 12.48
CA CYS A 20 -13.64 4.42 11.20
C CYS A 20 -13.07 5.81 10.93
N ALA A 21 -12.07 6.19 11.72
CA ALA A 21 -11.20 7.32 11.41
C ALA A 21 -9.75 6.85 11.47
N ALA A 22 -9.40 5.95 10.55
CA ALA A 22 -8.01 5.66 10.23
C ALA A 22 -7.40 6.92 9.61
N THR A 23 -6.88 7.79 10.49
CA THR A 23 -6.09 8.95 10.09
C THR A 23 -4.78 8.38 9.56
N GLN A 24 -4.73 8.13 8.25
CA GLN A 24 -3.51 7.74 7.57
C GLN A 24 -2.59 8.97 7.58
N ARG A 25 -1.74 9.07 8.61
CA ARG A 25 -0.58 9.95 8.54
C ARG A 25 0.30 9.39 7.43
N ALA A 26 0.33 10.10 6.30
CA ALA A 26 1.25 9.82 5.22
C ALA A 26 2.67 9.70 5.81
N PRO A 27 3.39 8.59 5.58
CA PRO A 27 4.77 8.49 5.97
C PRO A 27 5.53 9.61 5.28
N THR A 28 6.22 10.45 6.04
CA THR A 28 7.22 11.40 5.54
C THR A 28 8.45 10.61 5.08
N THR A 29 8.28 9.77 4.07
CA THR A 29 9.41 9.29 3.28
C THR A 29 9.81 10.44 2.36
N PRO A 30 11.11 10.79 2.25
CA PRO A 30 11.56 11.78 1.28
C PRO A 30 10.95 11.46 -0.07
N ALA A 31 10.25 12.43 -0.67
CA ALA A 31 9.62 12.28 -1.97
C ALA A 31 10.70 11.82 -2.95
N ARG A 32 10.70 10.53 -3.28
CA ARG A 32 11.63 9.96 -4.23
C ARG A 32 11.41 10.72 -5.54
N PRO A 33 12.48 11.19 -6.21
CA PRO A 33 12.32 11.96 -7.44
C PRO A 33 11.43 11.17 -8.41
N ALA A 34 10.34 11.80 -8.83
CA ALA A 34 9.29 11.24 -9.70
C ALA A 34 9.78 10.83 -11.10
N THR A 35 11.09 10.86 -11.32
CA THR A 35 11.76 10.78 -12.61
C THR A 35 12.82 9.69 -12.64
N ALA A 36 12.72 8.65 -11.80
CA ALA A 36 13.41 7.39 -12.04
C ALA A 36 12.86 6.76 -13.34
N LYS A 37 13.25 7.35 -14.48
CA LYS A 37 12.85 6.99 -15.83
C LYS A 37 13.23 5.53 -16.02
N THR A 38 12.22 4.68 -15.95
CA THR A 38 12.40 3.27 -16.18
C THR A 38 12.48 3.05 -17.69
N PRO A 39 13.39 2.19 -18.20
CA PRO A 39 13.61 2.07 -19.64
C PRO A 39 12.32 1.63 -20.35
N GLY A 40 11.88 2.41 -21.35
CA GLY A 40 10.95 1.96 -22.39
C GLY A 40 9.49 1.64 -22.00
N VAL A 41 9.11 1.73 -20.73
CA VAL A 41 7.73 1.38 -20.30
C VAL A 41 6.91 2.63 -20.03
N ASN A 42 5.78 2.75 -20.73
CA ASN A 42 4.80 3.80 -20.49
C ASN A 42 3.86 3.40 -19.33
N LEU A 43 3.98 4.12 -18.21
CA LEU A 43 3.14 3.92 -17.02
C LEU A 43 2.01 4.96 -16.90
N SER A 44 1.70 5.69 -17.97
CA SER A 44 0.54 6.58 -18.01
C SER A 44 -0.74 5.77 -17.73
N GLY A 45 -1.60 6.28 -16.85
CA GLY A 45 -2.84 5.58 -16.45
C GLY A 45 -2.69 4.62 -15.28
N TYR A 46 -1.45 4.26 -14.89
CA TYR A 46 -1.23 3.51 -13.65
C TYR A 46 -1.27 4.45 -12.43
N PRO A 47 -1.87 4.02 -11.32
CA PRO A 47 -1.90 4.81 -10.09
C PRO A 47 -0.50 5.15 -9.56
N PRO A 48 -0.34 6.28 -8.85
CA PRO A 48 0.96 6.76 -8.41
C PRO A 48 1.77 5.72 -7.62
N SER A 49 1.12 5.01 -6.69
CA SER A 49 1.83 4.02 -5.86
C SER A 49 2.37 2.83 -6.67
N PHE A 50 1.70 2.46 -7.76
CA PHE A 50 2.20 1.44 -8.68
C PHE A 50 3.51 1.91 -9.33
N ARG A 51 3.53 3.15 -9.81
CA ARG A 51 4.70 3.73 -10.49
C ARG A 51 5.89 3.84 -9.55
N ASP A 52 5.64 4.21 -8.28
CA ASP A 52 6.66 4.23 -7.24
C ASP A 52 7.24 2.83 -7.00
N GLY A 53 6.36 1.83 -6.85
CA GLY A 53 6.74 0.44 -6.69
C GLY A 53 7.57 -0.05 -7.88
N TYR A 54 7.12 0.23 -9.09
CA TYR A 54 7.80 -0.14 -10.33
C TYR A 54 9.22 0.44 -10.42
N ALA A 55 9.37 1.72 -10.12
CA ALA A 55 10.68 2.36 -10.06
C ALA A 55 11.60 1.74 -8.99
N ASP A 56 11.05 1.45 -7.81
CA ASP A 56 11.79 0.79 -6.72
C ASP A 56 12.27 -0.61 -7.12
N GLY A 57 11.37 -1.42 -7.68
CA GLY A 57 11.67 -2.77 -8.15
C GLY A 57 12.74 -2.79 -9.24
N CYS A 58 12.69 -1.84 -10.18
CA CYS A 58 13.73 -1.73 -11.20
C CYS A 58 15.10 -1.32 -10.64
N ASN A 59 15.14 -0.46 -9.64
CA ASN A 59 16.40 -0.13 -8.97
C ASN A 59 16.96 -1.34 -8.20
N ALA A 60 16.09 -2.08 -7.53
CA ALA A 60 16.44 -3.33 -6.84
C ALA A 60 17.05 -4.34 -7.83
N ALA A 61 16.39 -4.62 -8.96
CA ALA A 61 16.88 -5.51 -9.99
C ALA A 61 18.25 -5.09 -10.55
N LYS A 62 18.42 -3.80 -10.89
CA LYS A 62 19.71 -3.26 -11.37
C LYS A 62 20.84 -3.42 -10.35
N SER A 63 20.52 -3.37 -9.06
CA SER A 63 21.49 -3.54 -7.98
C SER A 63 21.81 -5.01 -7.66
N GLY A 64 21.14 -5.96 -8.31
CA GLY A 64 21.25 -7.40 -8.03
C GLY A 64 20.70 -7.80 -6.66
N ARG A 65 19.94 -6.93 -5.99
CA ARG A 65 19.44 -7.12 -4.63
C ARG A 65 17.92 -7.02 -4.60
N SER A 66 17.28 -7.87 -3.82
CA SER A 66 15.82 -7.86 -3.61
C SER A 66 15.36 -6.84 -2.56
N THR A 67 16.16 -5.80 -2.31
CA THR A 67 15.86 -4.77 -1.30
C THR A 67 14.64 -3.95 -1.74
N ARG A 68 13.73 -3.69 -0.81
CA ARG A 68 12.49 -2.95 -1.04
C ARG A 68 12.09 -2.21 0.23
N ASP A 69 11.04 -1.40 0.16
CA ASP A 69 10.37 -0.90 1.35
C ASP A 69 9.40 -1.97 1.87
N GLU A 70 9.82 -2.78 2.85
CA GLU A 70 9.00 -3.88 3.39
C GLU A 70 7.68 -3.40 4.01
N ALA A 71 7.64 -2.20 4.59
CA ALA A 71 6.42 -1.68 5.20
C ALA A 71 5.40 -1.37 4.10
N ARG A 72 5.78 -0.58 3.09
CA ARG A 72 4.91 -0.29 1.94
C ARG A 72 4.58 -1.55 1.13
N PHE A 73 5.52 -2.46 0.94
CA PHE A 73 5.27 -3.71 0.21
C PHE A 73 4.19 -4.57 0.88
N LYS A 74 4.05 -4.50 2.21
CA LYS A 74 3.00 -5.24 2.94
C LYS A 74 1.68 -4.49 3.01
N SER A 75 1.71 -3.17 3.17
CA SER A 75 0.50 -2.36 3.42
C SER A 75 -0.14 -1.78 2.16
N ASP A 76 0.60 -1.66 1.07
CA ASP A 76 0.14 -1.08 -0.19
C ASP A 76 0.24 -2.13 -1.32
N PRO A 77 -0.88 -2.79 -1.68
CA PRO A 77 -0.92 -3.80 -2.72
C PRO A 77 -0.48 -3.28 -4.09
N GLN A 78 -0.70 -2.00 -4.34
CA GLN A 78 -0.40 -1.38 -5.62
C GLN A 78 1.10 -1.09 -5.75
N PHE A 79 1.72 -0.62 -4.67
CA PHE A 79 3.18 -0.56 -4.57
C PHE A 79 3.81 -1.95 -4.72
N ALA A 80 3.27 -2.95 -4.02
CA ALA A 80 3.79 -4.32 -4.06
C ALA A 80 3.72 -4.92 -5.46
N GLN A 81 2.62 -4.71 -6.17
CA GLN A 81 2.47 -5.14 -7.56
C GLN A 81 3.48 -4.43 -8.47
N GLY A 82 3.56 -3.10 -8.40
CA GLY A 82 4.51 -2.33 -9.19
C GLY A 82 5.95 -2.82 -8.95
N TRP A 83 6.33 -3.05 -7.69
CA TRP A 83 7.67 -3.53 -7.33
C TRP A 83 7.99 -4.89 -7.94
N ARG A 84 7.07 -5.85 -7.90
CA ARG A 84 7.26 -7.17 -8.52
C ARG A 84 7.46 -7.05 -10.03
N ASP A 85 6.63 -6.24 -10.68
CA ASP A 85 6.69 -6.04 -12.13
C ASP A 85 8.00 -5.34 -12.54
N GLY A 86 8.37 -4.27 -11.83
CA GLY A 86 9.63 -3.57 -12.07
C GLY A 86 10.85 -4.47 -11.86
N PHE A 87 10.88 -5.25 -10.78
CA PHE A 87 11.98 -6.18 -10.50
C PHE A 87 12.12 -7.24 -11.62
N GLY A 88 11.01 -7.83 -12.04
CA GLY A 88 11.01 -8.88 -13.08
C GLY A 88 11.28 -8.37 -14.49
N ILE A 89 10.88 -7.14 -14.84
CA ILE A 89 11.08 -6.57 -16.18
C ILE A 89 12.49 -5.99 -16.33
N CYS A 90 12.98 -5.24 -15.34
CA CYS A 90 14.30 -4.60 -15.42
C CYS A 90 15.48 -5.52 -15.08
N GLY A 91 15.22 -6.68 -14.48
CA GLY A 91 16.25 -7.68 -14.17
C GLY A 91 16.57 -8.65 -15.30
N ARG A 92 15.94 -8.49 -16.47
CA ARG A 92 16.25 -9.25 -17.68
C ARG A 92 17.33 -8.58 -18.51
#